data_AF-A0A815IIF6-F1
#
_entry.id   AF-A0A815IIF6-F1
#
_cell.length_a   1.000
_cell.length_b   1.000
_cell.length_c   1.000
_cell.angle_alpha   90.00
_cell.angle_beta   90.00
_cell.angle_gamma   90.00
#
_symmetry.space_group_name_H-M   'P 1'
#
loop_
_entity.id
_entity.type
_entity.pdbx_description
1 polymer ?
#
loop_
_entity_poly.entity_id
_entity_poly.type
_entity_poly.pdbx_seq_one_letter_code
_entity_poly.pdbx_strand_id
1 'polypeptide(L)'
;MYHSAQAIFYHYYSTDQDPRHQICDPKWCKYLQDSDTYDHDQHSIPRACMDIIKLAFDELCSKEALKEVVRGGSQNPNETFHGILWILVPKYRYASGLMIDIGVGLAAILYNDGYKKLRDLFQRLFNSCGYYTNHGIIALDTSKEHDRQMFFSRKRTRKVNEQQRNQIFLNNDDNSSDGEDDESDGYLYSIMSSDEDAYEPGGDDLD
;
A
#
# COMPACT_ATOMS: atom_id res chain seq x y z
N MET A 1 10.85 -2.43 -8.61
CA MET A 1 10.61 -1.42 -7.55
C MET A 1 11.66 -0.33 -7.56
N TYR A 2 12.96 -0.60 -7.43
CA TYR A 2 13.99 0.44 -7.60
C TYR A 2 13.92 1.14 -8.96
N HIS A 3 13.96 0.38 -10.06
CA HIS A 3 13.82 0.93 -11.41
C HIS A 3 12.47 1.65 -11.60
N SER A 4 11.39 1.07 -11.06
CA SER A 4 10.05 1.67 -11.09
C SER A 4 9.98 3.00 -10.34
N ALA A 5 10.68 3.15 -9.21
CA ALA A 5 10.77 4.40 -8.47
C ALA A 5 11.61 5.43 -9.24
N GLN A 6 12.77 5.02 -9.77
CA GLN A 6 13.59 5.88 -10.62
C GLN A 6 12.84 6.37 -11.87
N ALA A 7 11.94 5.55 -12.43
CA ALA A 7 11.13 5.93 -13.58
C ALA A 7 10.28 7.18 -13.32
N ILE A 8 9.81 7.37 -12.09
CA ILE A 8 9.07 8.57 -11.69
C ILE A 8 9.96 9.80 -11.86
N PHE A 9 11.20 9.77 -11.35
CA PHE A 9 12.11 10.90 -11.48
C PHE A 9 12.37 11.25 -12.94
N TYR A 10 12.73 10.27 -13.77
CA TYR A 10 13.04 10.54 -15.18
C TYR A 10 11.80 10.94 -15.99
N HIS A 11 10.62 10.45 -15.65
CA HIS A 11 9.36 10.89 -16.26
C HIS A 11 9.15 12.39 -16.05
N TYR A 12 9.29 12.88 -14.81
CA TYR A 12 9.15 14.31 -14.50
C TYR A 12 10.35 15.17 -14.96
N TYR A 13 11.51 14.56 -15.18
CA TYR A 13 12.71 15.21 -15.73
C TYR A 13 12.66 15.37 -17.26
N SER A 14 11.81 14.58 -17.91
CA SER A 14 11.71 14.52 -19.37
C SER A 14 11.17 15.83 -19.94
N THR A 15 11.62 16.16 -21.13
CA THR A 15 11.18 17.33 -21.91
C THR A 15 11.01 16.90 -23.36
N ASP A 16 10.25 17.63 -24.18
CA ASP A 16 10.08 17.28 -25.60
C ASP A 16 11.41 17.16 -26.35
N GLN A 17 12.42 17.97 -25.98
CA GLN A 17 13.74 17.96 -26.61
C GLN A 17 14.68 16.85 -26.11
N ASP A 18 14.35 16.23 -24.96
CA ASP A 18 15.15 15.19 -24.32
C ASP A 18 14.19 14.30 -23.51
N PRO A 19 13.44 13.42 -24.20
CA PRO A 19 12.49 12.52 -23.58
C PRO A 19 13.22 11.36 -22.88
N ARG A 20 12.95 11.17 -21.58
CA ARG A 20 13.62 10.19 -20.71
C ARG A 20 12.64 9.16 -20.15
N HIS A 21 11.91 8.50 -21.03
CA HIS A 21 10.91 7.49 -20.67
C HIS A 21 11.42 6.04 -20.75
N GLN A 22 12.74 5.82 -20.90
CA GLN A 22 13.32 4.51 -21.20
C GLN A 22 13.01 3.44 -20.14
N ILE A 23 12.75 3.85 -18.90
CA ILE A 23 12.44 2.95 -17.79
C ILE A 23 11.01 3.09 -17.27
N CYS A 24 10.16 3.86 -17.97
CA CYS A 24 8.75 3.98 -17.65
C CYS A 24 7.98 2.71 -18.00
N ASP A 25 6.83 2.50 -17.35
CA ASP A 25 5.91 1.41 -17.70
C ASP A 25 4.79 1.99 -18.59
N PRO A 26 4.49 1.38 -19.75
CA PRO A 26 3.42 1.83 -20.64
C PRO A 26 2.04 1.91 -19.99
N LYS A 27 1.80 1.18 -18.88
CA LYS A 27 0.50 1.19 -18.19
C LYS A 27 0.12 2.57 -17.62
N TRP A 28 1.10 3.43 -17.35
CA TRP A 28 0.85 4.76 -16.78
C TRP A 28 1.56 5.89 -17.53
N CYS A 29 2.62 5.59 -18.29
CA CYS A 29 3.33 6.61 -19.04
C CYS A 29 2.62 6.91 -20.37
N LYS A 30 1.90 8.03 -20.42
CA LYS A 30 1.18 8.47 -21.63
C LYS A 30 2.11 8.70 -22.83
N TYR A 31 3.34 9.17 -22.61
CA TYR A 31 4.32 9.32 -23.69
C TYR A 31 4.64 7.98 -24.38
N LEU A 32 4.70 6.88 -23.62
CA LEU A 32 4.90 5.54 -24.20
C LEU A 32 3.65 4.98 -24.88
N GLN A 33 2.46 5.51 -24.55
CA GLN A 33 1.19 5.12 -25.17
C GLN A 33 0.95 5.86 -26.49
N ASP A 34 1.29 7.16 -26.50
CA ASP A 34 1.18 8.03 -27.67
C ASP A 34 2.28 9.09 -27.57
N SER A 35 3.38 8.89 -28.30
CA SER A 35 4.49 9.84 -28.32
C SER A 35 4.24 11.06 -29.19
N ASP A 36 3.30 10.96 -30.14
CA ASP A 36 3.14 11.95 -31.21
C ASP A 36 2.32 13.16 -30.73
N THR A 37 1.40 12.93 -29.78
CA THR A 37 0.54 13.98 -29.22
C THR A 37 0.94 14.41 -27.80
N TYR A 38 1.92 13.75 -27.20
CA TYR A 38 2.29 14.00 -25.81
C TYR A 38 3.14 15.27 -25.65
N ASP A 39 2.67 16.15 -24.77
CA ASP A 39 3.32 17.41 -24.41
C ASP A 39 3.85 17.36 -22.97
N HIS A 40 5.15 17.58 -22.81
CA HIS A 40 5.81 17.58 -21.50
C HIS A 40 5.55 18.84 -20.68
N ASP A 41 5.09 19.95 -21.26
CA ASP A 41 4.87 21.21 -20.55
C ASP A 41 3.77 21.09 -19.48
N GLN A 42 2.83 20.16 -19.66
CA GLN A 42 1.75 19.97 -18.69
C GLN A 42 2.20 19.31 -17.39
N HIS A 43 3.24 18.46 -17.43
CA HIS A 43 3.56 17.54 -16.34
C HIS A 43 5.04 17.53 -15.96
N SER A 44 5.92 18.22 -16.69
CA SER A 44 7.34 18.32 -16.33
C SER A 44 7.57 19.31 -15.18
N ILE A 45 8.56 18.99 -14.33
CA ILE A 45 9.03 19.90 -13.28
C ILE A 45 10.29 20.60 -13.82
N PRO A 46 10.49 21.91 -13.59
CA PRO A 46 11.69 22.60 -14.03
C PRO A 46 12.97 21.86 -13.64
N ARG A 47 13.88 21.64 -14.59
CA ARG A 47 15.10 20.84 -14.38
C ARG A 47 15.92 21.30 -13.18
N ALA A 48 16.04 22.61 -12.98
CA ALA A 48 16.73 23.18 -11.81
C ALA A 48 16.16 22.66 -10.48
N CYS A 49 14.84 22.53 -10.36
CA CYS A 49 14.20 21.97 -9.17
C CYS A 49 14.47 20.47 -9.05
N MET A 50 14.38 19.73 -10.16
CA MET A 50 14.65 18.30 -10.18
C MET A 50 16.11 17.97 -9.82
N ASP A 51 17.07 18.76 -10.30
CA ASP A 51 18.49 18.61 -10.00
C ASP A 51 18.76 18.80 -8.49
N ILE A 52 18.08 19.76 -7.86
CA ILE A 52 18.15 19.97 -6.40
C ILE A 52 17.55 18.76 -5.64
N ILE A 53 16.40 18.26 -6.10
CA ILE A 53 15.68 17.17 -5.43
C ILE A 53 16.36 15.81 -5.65
N LYS A 54 17.16 15.65 -6.71
CA LYS A 54 17.76 14.37 -7.13
C LYS A 54 18.44 13.62 -5.98
N LEU A 55 19.25 14.32 -5.18
CA LEU A 55 19.96 13.68 -4.06
C LEU A 55 18.99 13.08 -3.04
N ALA A 56 18.00 13.87 -2.59
CA ALA A 56 16.98 13.40 -1.65
C ALA A 56 16.13 12.28 -2.24
N PHE A 57 15.78 12.39 -3.54
CA PHE A 57 15.03 11.37 -4.25
C PHE A 57 15.78 10.04 -4.29
N ASP A 58 17.07 10.06 -4.60
CA ASP A 58 17.90 8.85 -4.68
C ASP A 58 18.11 8.18 -3.32
N GLU A 59 18.25 8.97 -2.25
CA GLU A 59 18.31 8.46 -0.89
C GLU A 59 17.00 7.75 -0.50
N LEU A 60 15.85 8.42 -0.72
CA LEU A 60 14.52 7.89 -0.43
C LEU A 60 14.17 6.67 -1.29
N CYS A 61 14.67 6.63 -2.53
CA CYS A 61 14.46 5.53 -3.46
C CYS A 61 15.61 4.52 -3.47
N SER A 62 16.54 4.58 -2.52
CA SER A 62 17.63 3.61 -2.39
C SER A 62 17.09 2.19 -2.22
N LYS A 63 17.88 1.18 -2.58
CA LYS A 63 17.46 -0.22 -2.45
C LYS A 63 17.16 -0.56 -0.99
N GLU A 64 17.93 0.01 -0.08
CA GLU A 64 17.83 -0.12 1.36
C GLU A 64 16.52 0.50 1.88
N ALA A 65 16.22 1.74 1.51
CA ALA A 65 14.98 2.41 1.88
C ALA A 65 13.75 1.67 1.31
N LEU A 66 13.77 1.32 0.02
CA LEU A 66 12.67 0.62 -0.63
C LEU A 66 12.46 -0.80 -0.08
N LYS A 67 13.52 -1.47 0.39
CA LYS A 67 13.41 -2.80 1.02
C LYS A 67 12.53 -2.74 2.28
N GLU A 68 12.67 -1.69 3.10
CA GLU A 68 11.84 -1.51 4.29
C GLU A 68 10.38 -1.14 3.94
N VAL A 69 10.17 -0.38 2.86
CA VAL A 69 8.81 -0.11 2.32
C VAL A 69 8.13 -1.40 1.84
N VAL A 70 8.86 -2.30 1.16
CA VAL A 70 8.32 -3.62 0.75
C VAL A 70 7.95 -4.46 1.96
N ARG A 71 8.73 -4.37 3.03
CA ARG A 71 8.46 -4.98 4.34
C ARG A 71 7.39 -4.23 5.14
N GLY A 72 6.60 -3.37 4.48
CA GLY A 72 5.38 -2.80 5.06
C GLY A 72 5.63 -1.86 6.23
N GLY A 73 6.87 -1.37 6.39
CA GLY A 73 7.10 -0.18 7.20
C GLY A 73 6.28 0.96 6.63
N SER A 74 5.51 1.65 7.47
CA SER A 74 4.83 2.87 7.05
C SER A 74 5.88 3.89 6.63
N GLN A 75 5.73 4.49 5.45
CA GLN A 75 6.61 5.56 4.98
C GLN A 75 6.57 6.80 5.87
N ASN A 76 5.53 6.94 6.71
CA ASN A 76 5.40 8.01 7.69
C ASN A 76 5.35 7.46 9.12
N PRO A 77 6.50 7.41 9.83
CA PRO A 77 6.57 7.08 11.25
C PRO A 77 5.55 7.85 12.12
N ASN A 78 5.30 9.11 11.77
CA ASN A 78 4.38 9.97 12.52
C ASN A 78 2.93 9.52 12.36
N GLU A 79 2.51 9.05 11.18
CA GLU A 79 1.15 8.52 10.99
C GLU A 79 0.91 7.28 11.83
N THR A 80 1.86 6.35 11.85
CA THR A 80 1.74 5.12 12.65
C THR A 80 1.75 5.44 14.14
N PHE A 81 2.65 6.32 14.59
CA PHE A 81 2.67 6.78 15.98
C PHE A 81 1.35 7.46 16.38
N HIS A 82 0.89 8.42 15.57
CA HIS A 82 -0.37 9.11 15.79
C HIS A 82 -1.56 8.15 15.77
N GLY A 83 -1.55 7.13 14.92
CA GLY A 83 -2.57 6.09 14.90
C GLY A 83 -2.69 5.39 16.25
N ILE A 84 -1.57 5.01 16.88
CA ILE A 84 -1.56 4.42 18.22
C ILE A 84 -2.04 5.43 19.26
N LEU A 85 -1.56 6.68 19.21
CA LEU A 85 -1.96 7.73 20.14
C LEU A 85 -3.47 7.97 20.11
N TRP A 86 -4.08 8.04 18.93
CA TRP A 86 -5.51 8.31 18.79
C TRP A 86 -6.40 7.09 19.10
N ILE A 87 -5.84 5.87 19.11
CA ILE A 87 -6.53 4.71 19.69
C ILE A 87 -6.59 4.84 21.22
N LEU A 88 -5.51 5.30 21.85
CA LEU A 88 -5.44 5.48 23.30
C LEU A 88 -6.21 6.71 23.79
N VAL A 89 -6.11 7.83 23.06
CA VAL A 89 -6.74 9.11 23.37
C VAL A 89 -7.56 9.57 22.17
N PRO A 90 -8.79 9.07 22.00
CA PRO A 90 -9.58 9.36 20.81
C PRO A 90 -9.91 10.86 20.67
N LYS A 91 -9.67 11.43 19.49
CA LYS A 91 -9.84 12.86 19.21
C LYS A 91 -11.25 13.40 19.47
N TYR A 92 -12.27 12.55 19.36
CA TYR A 92 -13.67 12.92 19.54
C TYR A 92 -14.11 12.92 21.00
N ARG A 93 -13.23 12.54 21.95
CA ARG A 93 -13.50 12.60 23.40
C ARG A 93 -12.64 13.69 24.03
N TYR A 94 -13.23 14.42 24.97
CA TYR A 94 -12.47 15.31 25.82
C TYR A 94 -11.48 14.50 26.67
N ALA A 95 -10.22 14.94 26.68
CA ALA A 95 -9.15 14.38 27.50
C ALA A 95 -8.44 15.52 28.24
N SER A 96 -8.13 15.31 29.52
CA SER A 96 -7.31 16.28 30.27
C SER A 96 -5.86 16.24 29.77
N GLY A 97 -5.10 17.31 30.02
CA GLY A 97 -3.67 17.36 29.67
C GLY A 97 -2.89 16.15 30.21
N LEU A 98 -3.17 15.75 31.45
CA LEU A 98 -2.57 14.56 32.06
C LEU A 98 -2.89 13.26 31.28
N MET A 99 -4.12 13.10 30.77
CA MET A 99 -4.46 11.93 29.96
C MET A 99 -3.73 11.92 28.62
N ILE A 100 -3.53 13.10 28.03
CA ILE A 100 -2.75 13.25 26.79
C ILE A 100 -1.30 12.87 27.07
N ASP A 101 -0.69 13.37 28.14
CA ASP A 101 0.71 13.06 28.51
C ASP A 101 0.92 11.56 28.74
N ILE A 102 0.01 10.91 29.48
CA ILE A 102 0.03 9.46 29.70
C ILE A 102 -0.15 8.72 28.36
N GLY A 103 -1.10 9.15 27.53
CA GLY A 103 -1.37 8.56 26.23
C GLY A 103 -0.18 8.63 25.29
N VAL A 104 0.52 9.77 25.25
CA VAL A 104 1.75 9.97 24.46
C VAL A 104 2.86 9.05 24.96
N GLY A 105 3.07 8.95 26.27
CA GLY A 105 4.06 8.05 26.85
C GLY A 105 3.78 6.57 26.53
N LEU A 106 2.53 6.13 26.67
CA LEU A 106 2.11 4.77 26.33
C LEU A 106 2.21 4.50 24.83
N ALA A 107 1.83 5.45 23.98
CA ALA A 107 1.95 5.34 22.53
C ALA A 107 3.42 5.18 22.12
N ALA A 108 4.35 5.92 22.75
CA ALA A 108 5.77 5.80 22.47
C ALA A 108 6.32 4.41 22.82
N ILE A 109 5.92 3.85 23.97
CA ILE A 109 6.30 2.48 24.36
C ILE A 109 5.76 1.46 23.35
N LEU A 110 4.47 1.56 23.01
CA LEU A 110 3.82 0.63 22.09
C LEU A 110 4.36 0.71 20.67
N TYR A 111 4.73 1.91 20.22
CA TYR A 111 5.28 2.15 18.89
C TYR A 111 6.68 1.56 18.76
N ASN A 112 7.55 1.81 19.74
CA ASN A 112 8.95 1.41 19.66
C ASN A 112 9.16 -0.06 20.05
N ASP A 113 8.50 -0.53 21.11
CA ASP A 113 8.83 -1.81 21.74
C ASP A 113 7.66 -2.81 21.80
N GLY A 114 6.46 -2.43 21.40
CA GLY A 114 5.27 -3.28 21.41
C GLY A 114 4.65 -3.49 22.81
N TYR A 115 3.64 -4.38 22.89
CA TYR A 115 2.87 -4.57 24.14
C TYR A 115 3.67 -5.27 25.23
N LYS A 116 4.66 -6.12 24.89
CA LYS A 116 5.55 -6.76 25.87
C LYS A 116 6.21 -5.77 26.84
N LYS A 117 6.54 -4.55 26.40
CA LYS A 117 7.10 -3.54 27.31
C LYS A 117 6.10 -2.93 28.28
N LEU A 118 4.80 -3.02 28.02
CA LEU A 118 3.80 -2.67 29.03
C LEU A 118 3.88 -3.56 30.26
N ARG A 119 4.26 -4.83 30.11
CA ARG A 119 4.46 -5.74 31.25
C ARG A 119 5.56 -5.21 32.17
N ASP A 120 6.69 -4.79 31.59
CA ASP A 120 7.81 -4.24 32.35
C ASP A 120 7.39 -2.93 33.05
N LEU A 121 6.57 -2.10 32.40
CA LEU A 121 5.99 -0.89 32.99
C LEU A 121 5.05 -1.21 34.17
N PHE A 122 4.12 -2.15 34.00
CA PHE A 122 3.19 -2.55 35.06
C PHE A 122 3.91 -3.18 36.25
N GLN A 123 4.94 -3.98 36.00
CA GLN A 123 5.77 -4.54 37.06
C GLN A 123 6.46 -3.44 37.88
N ARG A 124 6.87 -2.34 37.25
CA ARG A 124 7.49 -1.19 37.95
C ARG A 124 6.48 -0.33 38.70
N LEU A 125 5.28 -0.14 38.14
CA LEU A 125 4.25 0.71 38.75
C LEU A 125 3.49 0.02 39.88
N PHE A 126 3.18 -1.27 39.71
CA PHE A 126 2.29 -2.02 40.60
C PHE A 126 2.99 -3.15 41.35
N ASN A 127 4.33 -3.26 41.23
CA ASN A 127 5.14 -4.35 41.78
C ASN A 127 4.67 -5.76 41.38
N SER A 128 3.77 -5.87 40.42
CA SER A 128 3.19 -7.12 39.95
C SER A 128 2.54 -6.92 38.57
N CYS A 129 2.47 -8.00 37.79
CA CYS A 129 1.63 -8.09 36.61
C CYS A 129 0.70 -9.30 36.78
N GLY A 130 -0.60 -9.06 36.83
CA GLY A 130 -1.59 -10.12 36.97
C GLY A 130 -1.55 -11.13 35.82
N TYR A 131 -1.96 -12.37 36.09
CA TYR A 131 -1.98 -13.47 35.13
C TYR A 131 -2.72 -13.10 33.83
N TYR A 132 -3.96 -12.60 33.96
CA TYR A 132 -4.80 -12.22 32.81
C TYR A 132 -4.19 -11.06 32.01
N THR A 133 -3.57 -10.09 32.68
CA THR A 133 -2.89 -8.96 32.02
C THR A 133 -1.70 -9.45 31.19
N ASN A 134 -0.86 -10.32 31.76
CA ASN A 134 0.30 -10.87 31.06
C ASN A 134 -0.15 -11.73 29.87
N HIS A 135 -1.17 -12.56 30.05
CA HIS A 135 -1.76 -13.37 28.98
C HIS A 135 -2.33 -12.48 27.86
N GLY A 136 -3.07 -11.42 28.21
CA GLY A 136 -3.61 -10.45 27.25
C GLY A 136 -2.52 -9.72 26.46
N ILE A 137 -1.45 -9.29 27.12
CA ILE A 137 -0.29 -8.63 26.47
C ILE A 137 0.35 -9.56 25.43
N ILE A 138 0.57 -10.83 25.79
CA ILE A 138 1.15 -11.83 24.87
C ILE A 138 0.22 -12.08 23.67
N ALA A 139 -1.09 -12.21 23.92
CA ALA A 139 -2.08 -12.41 22.87
C ALA A 139 -2.13 -11.22 21.90
N LEU A 140 -2.09 -9.98 22.40
CA LEU A 140 -2.10 -8.76 21.58
C LEU A 140 -0.86 -8.64 20.70
N ASP A 141 0.33 -8.91 21.24
CA ASP A 141 1.56 -8.90 20.44
C ASP A 141 1.56 -10.00 19.37
N THR A 142 1.07 -11.19 19.72
CA THR A 142 0.96 -12.32 18.79
C THR A 142 -0.03 -12.02 17.67
N SER A 143 -1.19 -11.43 17.99
CA SER A 143 -2.17 -10.98 16.99
C SER A 143 -1.60 -9.94 16.06
N LYS A 144 -0.91 -8.91 16.58
CA LYS A 144 -0.26 -7.89 15.75
C LYS A 144 0.79 -8.47 14.81
N GLU A 145 1.55 -9.46 15.28
CA GLU A 145 2.53 -10.15 14.44
C GLU A 145 1.85 -10.99 13.35
N HIS A 146 0.77 -11.69 13.71
CA HIS A 146 -0.05 -12.43 12.74
C HIS A 146 -0.66 -11.51 11.68
N ASP A 147 -1.25 -10.38 12.07
CA ASP A 147 -1.82 -9.39 11.15
C ASP A 147 -0.76 -8.81 10.21
N ARG A 148 0.45 -8.53 10.74
CA ARG A 148 1.60 -8.13 9.93
C ARG A 148 1.93 -9.20 8.88
N GLN A 149 2.06 -10.46 9.30
CA GLN A 149 2.34 -11.58 8.38
C GLN A 149 1.25 -11.75 7.33
N MET A 150 -0.03 -11.67 7.72
CA MET A 150 -1.17 -11.78 6.80
C MET A 150 -1.21 -10.65 5.78
N PHE A 151 -0.89 -9.42 6.19
CA PHE A 151 -0.76 -8.29 5.27
C PHE A 151 0.33 -8.53 4.21
N PHE A 152 1.49 -9.10 4.60
CA PHE A 152 2.53 -9.48 3.64
C PHE A 152 2.10 -10.61 2.71
N SER A 153 1.43 -11.62 3.23
CA SER A 153 0.90 -12.73 2.42
C SER A 153 -0.08 -12.22 1.37
N ARG A 154 -1.05 -11.37 1.75
CA ARG A 154 -2.00 -10.75 0.80
C ARG A 154 -1.31 -9.92 -0.28
N LYS A 155 -0.28 -9.13 0.08
CA LYS A 155 0.52 -8.37 -0.90
C LYS A 155 1.26 -9.28 -1.87
N ARG A 156 1.81 -10.41 -1.41
CA ARG A 156 2.45 -11.40 -2.28
C ARG A 156 1.45 -12.04 -3.24
N THR A 157 0.29 -12.48 -2.75
CA THR A 157 -0.76 -13.07 -3.60
C THR A 157 -1.25 -12.10 -4.68
N ARG A 158 -1.45 -10.82 -4.35
CA ARG A 158 -1.82 -9.79 -5.34
C ARG A 158 -0.77 -9.68 -6.46
N LYS A 159 0.53 -9.67 -6.12
CA LYS A 159 1.60 -9.62 -7.12
C LYS A 159 1.62 -10.85 -8.03
N VAL A 160 1.41 -12.05 -7.47
CA VAL A 160 1.33 -13.30 -8.26
C VAL A 160 0.14 -13.26 -9.21
N ASN A 161 -1.03 -12.85 -8.72
CA ASN A 161 -2.24 -12.76 -9.53
C ASN A 161 -2.11 -11.70 -10.64
N GLU A 162 -1.44 -10.58 -10.38
CA GLU A 162 -1.13 -9.56 -11.37
C GLU A 162 -0.15 -10.06 -12.43
N GLN A 163 0.89 -10.80 -12.04
CA GLN A 163 1.83 -11.43 -12.99
C GLN A 163 1.14 -12.45 -13.89
N GLN A 164 0.25 -13.28 -13.35
CA GLN A 164 -0.54 -14.24 -14.13
C GLN A 164 -1.46 -13.51 -15.12
N ARG A 165 -2.14 -12.43 -14.71
CA ARG A 165 -2.95 -11.61 -15.62
C ARG A 165 -2.14 -11.01 -16.75
N ASN A 166 -0.95 -10.48 -16.46
CA ASN A 166 -0.07 -9.92 -17.49
C ASN A 166 0.48 -11.00 -18.44
N GLN A 167 0.77 -12.21 -17.95
CA GLN A 167 1.18 -13.33 -18.81
C GLN A 167 0.05 -13.79 -19.73
N ILE A 168 -1.19 -13.85 -19.24
CA ILE A 168 -2.36 -14.18 -20.08
C ILE A 168 -2.56 -13.14 -21.18
N PHE A 169 -2.40 -11.84 -20.86
CA PHE A 169 -2.44 -10.77 -21.87
C PHE A 169 -1.36 -10.94 -22.95
N LEU A 170 -0.10 -11.15 -22.55
CA LEU A 170 1.01 -11.34 -23.51
C LEU A 170 0.82 -12.58 -24.39
N ASN A 171 0.36 -13.70 -23.81
CA ASN A 171 0.11 -14.93 -24.57
C ASN A 171 -1.09 -14.81 -25.55
N ASN A 172 -1.99 -13.84 -25.34
CA ASN A 172 -3.09 -13.56 -26.27
C ASN A 172 -2.64 -12.65 -27.41
N ASP A 173 -1.71 -11.71 -27.16
CA ASP A 173 -1.11 -10.88 -28.21
C ASP A 173 -0.20 -11.70 -29.14
N ASP A 174 0.54 -12.68 -28.61
CA ASP A 174 1.43 -13.56 -29.40
C ASP A 174 0.68 -14.58 -30.28
N ASN A 175 -0.60 -14.85 -30.01
CA ASN A 175 -1.44 -15.72 -30.86
C ASN A 175 -2.20 -14.95 -31.96
N SER A 176 -1.93 -13.66 -32.12
CA SER A 176 -2.61 -12.78 -33.10
C SER A 176 -1.75 -12.43 -34.32
N SER A 177 -0.60 -13.10 -34.53
CA SER A 177 0.18 -12.98 -35.77
C SER A 177 0.29 -14.34 -36.46
N ASP A 178 -0.73 -14.68 -37.27
CA ASP A 178 -0.61 -15.43 -38.52
C ASP A 178 -2.03 -15.72 -39.03
N GLY A 179 -2.44 -15.04 -40.11
CA GLY A 179 -3.70 -15.35 -40.79
C GLY A 179 -4.25 -14.17 -41.57
N GLU A 180 -4.12 -14.27 -42.89
CA GLU A 180 -4.60 -13.34 -43.91
C GLU A 180 -6.13 -13.12 -43.88
N ASP A 181 -6.52 -11.98 -44.44
CA ASP A 181 -7.86 -11.52 -44.83
C ASP A 181 -8.94 -12.62 -45.02
N ASP A 182 -10.08 -12.48 -44.33
CA ASP A 182 -11.41 -12.74 -44.93
C ASP A 182 -12.56 -12.19 -44.06
N GLU A 183 -13.43 -11.41 -44.68
CA GLU A 183 -14.74 -10.96 -44.17
C GLU A 183 -15.67 -12.16 -43.90
N SER A 184 -16.18 -12.33 -42.66
CA SER A 184 -17.60 -12.71 -42.42
C SER A 184 -18.01 -12.60 -40.94
N ASP A 185 -19.24 -12.13 -40.73
CA ASP A 185 -19.96 -12.03 -39.46
C ASP A 185 -20.04 -13.34 -38.63
N GLY A 186 -20.05 -13.23 -37.29
CA GLY A 186 -20.37 -14.38 -36.43
C GLY A 186 -20.35 -14.20 -34.89
N TYR A 187 -21.45 -13.66 -34.35
CA TYR A 187 -22.07 -13.93 -33.03
C TYR A 187 -21.26 -14.31 -31.75
N LEU A 188 -21.32 -13.38 -30.79
CA LEU A 188 -21.59 -13.47 -29.33
C LEU A 188 -21.84 -14.85 -28.65
N TYR A 189 -21.14 -15.10 -27.52
CA TYR A 189 -21.70 -15.66 -26.25
C TYR A 189 -20.75 -15.37 -25.07
N SER A 190 -21.07 -14.45 -24.15
CA SER A 190 -21.76 -14.61 -22.85
C SER A 190 -21.11 -15.58 -21.84
N ILE A 191 -20.64 -15.05 -20.71
CA ILE A 191 -20.62 -15.74 -19.42
C ILE A 191 -21.25 -14.80 -18.39
N MET A 192 -22.58 -14.85 -18.30
CA MET A 192 -23.28 -14.81 -17.03
C MET A 192 -23.27 -16.24 -16.48
N SER A 193 -22.81 -16.44 -15.25
CA SER A 193 -23.15 -17.63 -14.47
C SER A 193 -23.25 -17.24 -12.99
N SER A 194 -24.51 -17.04 -12.60
CA SER A 194 -25.18 -17.50 -11.39
C SER A 194 -24.36 -17.80 -10.13
N ASP A 195 -24.64 -17.01 -9.08
CA ASP A 195 -24.79 -17.50 -7.71
C ASP A 195 -26.14 -16.94 -7.20
N GLU A 196 -27.21 -17.71 -7.37
CA GLU A 196 -28.45 -17.58 -6.60
C GLU A 196 -28.38 -18.60 -5.47
N ASP A 197 -28.40 -18.13 -4.22
CA ASP A 197 -29.07 -18.82 -3.12
C ASP A 197 -29.38 -17.83 -1.97
N ALA A 198 -30.67 -17.50 -1.90
CA ALA A 198 -31.52 -17.18 -0.75
C ALA A 198 -31.04 -16.21 0.36
N TYR A 199 -31.59 -14.99 0.34
CA TYR A 199 -31.84 -14.15 1.53
C TYR A 199 -33.36 -13.97 1.67
N GLU A 200 -33.97 -14.57 2.69
CA GLU A 200 -35.35 -14.29 3.10
C GLU A 200 -35.38 -13.08 4.06
N PRO A 201 -36.06 -11.98 3.75
CA PRO A 201 -36.36 -10.94 4.73
C PRO A 201 -37.66 -11.29 5.47
N GLY A 202 -37.54 -11.47 6.79
CA GLY A 202 -38.69 -11.55 7.69
C GLY A 202 -39.48 -10.24 7.65
N GLY A 203 -40.73 -10.34 7.20
CA GLY A 203 -41.73 -9.27 7.28
C GLY A 203 -42.57 -9.47 8.53
N ASP A 204 -42.74 -8.37 9.27
CA ASP A 204 -43.66 -8.20 10.37
C ASP A 204 -45.11 -8.41 9.90
N ASP A 205 -45.83 -9.34 10.53
CA ASP A 205 -47.29 -9.34 10.54
C ASP A 205 -47.77 -8.83 11.91
N LEU A 206 -48.44 -7.69 11.83
CA LEU A 206 -49.31 -7.12 12.86
C LEU A 206 -50.63 -7.93 12.87
N ASP A 207 -50.92 -8.57 13.99
CA ASP A 207 -52.24 -8.56 14.66
C ASP A 207 -52.12 -9.17 16.08
#